data_AF-A0A8H2WUN4-F1
#
_entry.id   AF-A0A8H2WUN4-F1
#
_cell.length_a   1.000
_cell.length_b   1.000
_cell.length_c   1.000
_cell.angle_alpha   90.00
_cell.angle_beta   90.00
_cell.angle_gamma   90.00
#
_symmetry.space_group_name_H-M   'P 1'
#
loop_
_entity.id
_entity.type
_entity.pdbx_description
1 polymer ?
#
loop_
_entity_poly.entity_id
_entity_poly.type
_entity_poly.pdbx_seq_one_letter_code
_entity_poly.pdbx_strand_id
1 'polypeptide(L)'
;MSSSDSHVLGGYKATLSNPNTSDEAKAHAEQVLANAGVEMNNDSTEHENRVMGGYKATLSNPNTSEEAKAHAAEVLQQGVDAQTTTTASAPAGDNEHENRVLGGYKATLSNPNTGSEAKEHAKEVLADAGAGDATSGDSKMADSEHEKRVLAGYKGVLAKDNTSEEAKEKARAILSEAGELH
;
A
#
# COMPACT_ATOMS: atom_id res chain seq x y z
N MET A 1 15.34 5.60 11.15
CA MET A 1 15.06 6.06 12.53
C MET A 1 15.02 4.87 13.46
N SER A 2 15.62 4.98 14.66
CA SER A 2 15.47 3.96 15.69
C SER A 2 14.03 3.99 16.24
N SER A 3 13.51 2.86 16.71
CA SER A 3 12.16 2.79 17.29
C SER A 3 11.98 3.77 18.47
N SER A 4 13.06 4.04 19.20
CA SER A 4 13.09 5.04 20.28
C SER A 4 12.85 6.47 19.78
N ASP A 5 13.36 6.83 18.61
CA ASP A 5 13.24 8.19 18.07
C ASP A 5 11.78 8.48 17.68
N SER A 6 11.08 7.48 17.12
CA SER A 6 9.67 7.60 16.76
C SER A 6 8.76 7.85 17.98
N HIS A 7 9.03 7.19 19.11
CA HIS A 7 8.25 7.38 20.34
C HIS A 7 8.51 8.76 20.97
N VAL A 8 9.76 9.22 20.95
CA VAL A 8 10.14 10.54 21.46
C VAL A 8 9.48 11.65 20.63
N LEU A 9 9.51 11.54 19.30
CA LEU A 9 8.83 12.48 18.41
C LEU A 9 7.30 12.46 18.58
N GLY A 10 6.72 11.28 18.81
CA GLY A 10 5.30 11.14 19.18
C GLY A 10 4.95 11.86 20.49
N GLY A 11 5.84 11.81 21.49
CA GLY A 11 5.69 12.54 22.74
C GLY A 11 5.66 14.06 22.54
N TYR A 12 6.56 14.60 21.71
CA TYR A 12 6.57 16.03 21.38
C TYR A 12 5.32 16.46 20.61
N LYS A 13 4.79 15.61 19.71
CA LYS A 13 3.48 15.87 19.09
C LYS A 13 2.36 15.96 20.13
N ALA A 14 2.34 15.04 21.10
CA ALA A 14 1.35 15.07 22.16
C ALA A 14 1.45 16.35 23.03
N THR A 15 2.66 16.88 23.24
CA THR A 15 2.87 18.17 23.93
C THR A 15 2.19 19.33 23.19
N LEU A 16 2.21 19.31 21.85
CA LEU A 16 1.57 20.36 21.02
C LEU A 16 0.05 20.26 21.02
N SER A 17 -0.50 19.06 21.04
CA SER A 17 -1.95 18.85 21.08
C SER A 17 -2.56 19.02 22.48
N ASN A 18 -1.75 18.95 23.55
CA ASN A 18 -2.26 19.07 24.91
C ASN A 18 -2.57 20.55 25.25
N PRO A 19 -3.82 20.90 25.59
CA PRO A 19 -4.19 22.27 25.95
C PRO A 19 -3.57 22.74 27.28
N ASN A 20 -3.11 21.82 28.13
CA ASN A 20 -2.56 22.12 29.46
C ASN A 20 -1.03 22.28 29.49
N THR A 21 -0.37 22.33 28.33
CA THR A 21 1.09 22.57 28.25
C THR A 21 1.39 24.05 28.06
N SER A 22 2.53 24.51 28.59
CA SER A 22 2.95 25.91 28.45
C SER A 22 3.43 26.21 27.03
N ASP A 23 3.37 27.49 26.65
CA ASP A 23 3.77 27.93 25.31
C ASP A 23 5.26 27.72 25.06
N GLU A 24 6.11 27.84 26.09
CA GLU A 24 7.54 27.54 25.97
C GLU A 24 7.80 26.05 25.68
N ALA A 25 7.03 25.16 26.30
CA ALA A 25 7.14 23.72 26.06
C ALA A 25 6.68 23.36 24.64
N LYS A 26 5.65 24.05 24.12
CA LYS A 26 5.18 23.89 22.75
C LYS A 26 6.22 24.40 21.74
N ALA A 27 6.77 25.59 21.94
CA ALA A 27 7.82 26.13 21.06
C ALA A 27 9.05 25.20 20.98
N HIS A 28 9.45 24.62 22.11
CA HIS A 28 10.54 23.64 22.13
C HIS A 28 10.17 22.35 21.38
N ALA A 29 8.95 21.83 21.56
CA ALA A 29 8.48 20.65 20.85
C ALA A 29 8.43 20.87 19.32
N GLU A 30 7.97 22.03 18.86
CA GLU A 30 8.00 22.41 17.44
C GLU A 30 9.42 22.42 16.88
N GLN A 31 10.37 23.03 17.59
CA GLN A 31 11.76 23.09 17.15
C GLN A 31 12.39 21.70 17.04
N VAL A 32 12.10 20.80 17.99
CA VAL A 32 12.59 19.41 17.94
C VAL A 32 11.99 18.63 16.77
N LEU A 33 10.68 18.79 16.51
CA LEU A 33 10.00 18.13 15.39
C LEU A 33 10.49 18.65 14.03
N ALA A 34 10.70 19.96 13.92
CA ALA A 34 11.24 20.61 12.72
C ALA A 34 12.67 20.14 12.41
N ASN A 35 13.54 20.10 13.44
CA ASN A 35 14.91 19.58 13.29
C ASN A 35 14.95 18.10 12.92
N ALA A 36 13.96 17.33 13.35
CA ALA A 36 13.82 15.92 12.99
C ALA A 36 13.21 15.69 11.59
N GLY A 37 12.84 16.75 10.87
CA GLY A 37 12.20 16.66 9.55
C GLY A 37 10.83 15.99 9.58
N VAL A 38 10.14 16.00 10.72
CA VAL A 38 8.81 15.43 10.84
C VAL A 38 7.82 16.43 10.28
N GLU A 39 7.37 16.19 9.05
CA GLU A 39 6.22 16.90 8.53
C GLU A 39 5.02 16.59 9.43
N MET A 40 4.39 17.65 9.93
CA MET A 40 3.14 17.61 10.67
C MET A 40 2.05 17.23 9.67
N ASN A 41 2.03 15.96 9.28
CA ASN A 41 0.92 15.38 8.54
C ASN A 41 -0.32 15.64 9.38
N ASN A 42 -1.30 16.30 8.76
CA ASN A 42 -2.60 16.62 9.33
C ASN A 42 -3.34 15.30 9.60
N ASP A 43 -2.98 14.60 10.67
CA ASP A 43 -3.73 13.48 11.22
C ASP A 43 -5.18 13.91 11.54
N SER A 44 -5.45 15.22 11.62
CA SER A 44 -6.78 15.81 11.66
C SER A 44 -7.66 15.35 10.51
N THR A 45 -7.16 15.27 9.28
CA THR A 45 -8.00 14.87 8.13
C THR A 45 -8.37 13.40 8.18
N GLU A 46 -7.44 12.52 8.62
CA GLU A 46 -7.77 11.12 8.84
C GLU A 46 -8.73 10.93 10.02
N HIS A 47 -8.53 11.69 11.10
CA HIS A 47 -9.39 11.64 12.28
C HIS A 47 -10.80 12.11 11.94
N GLU A 48 -10.94 13.24 11.24
CA GLU A 48 -12.20 13.77 10.74
C GLU A 48 -12.89 12.77 9.81
N ASN A 49 -12.18 12.18 8.85
CA ASN A 49 -12.75 11.16 7.96
C ASN A 49 -13.29 9.94 8.74
N ARG A 50 -12.57 9.49 9.78
CA ARG A 50 -13.03 8.38 10.64
C ARG A 50 -14.24 8.77 11.48
N VAL A 51 -14.26 10.00 12.02
CA VAL A 51 -15.38 10.54 12.81
C VAL A 51 -16.64 10.68 11.94
N MET A 52 -16.51 11.24 10.74
CA MET A 52 -17.60 11.37 9.77
C MET A 52 -18.12 9.99 9.32
N GLY A 53 -17.23 9.01 9.12
CA GLY A 53 -17.61 7.62 8.88
C GLY A 53 -18.43 7.03 10.03
N GLY A 54 -18.08 7.34 11.28
CA GLY A 54 -18.83 6.93 12.47
C GLY A 54 -20.25 7.49 12.52
N TYR A 55 -20.42 8.79 12.24
CA TYR A 55 -21.75 9.40 12.17
C TYR A 55 -22.62 8.80 11.04
N LYS A 56 -22.02 8.47 9.90
CA LYS A 56 -22.72 7.79 8.80
C LYS A 56 -23.16 6.37 9.19
N ALA A 57 -22.35 5.66 9.98
CA ALA A 57 -22.73 4.36 10.52
C ALA A 57 -23.88 4.47 11.53
N THR A 58 -23.90 5.51 12.38
CA THR A 58 -24.99 5.80 13.32
C THR A 58 -26.32 6.01 12.59
N LEU A 59 -26.32 6.70 11.45
CA LEU A 59 -27.52 6.88 10.61
C LEU A 59 -28.03 5.57 10.00
N SER A 60 -27.12 4.67 9.65
CA SER A 60 -27.47 3.40 8.98
C SER A 60 -27.86 2.29 9.97
N ASN A 61 -27.55 2.45 11.26
CA ASN A 61 -27.83 1.45 12.27
C ASN A 61 -29.30 1.52 12.72
N PRO A 62 -30.10 0.45 12.56
CA PRO A 62 -31.50 0.46 12.98
C PRO A 62 -31.69 0.49 14.51
N ASN A 63 -30.65 0.18 15.29
CA ASN A 63 -30.70 0.15 16.75
C ASN A 63 -30.28 1.47 17.42
N THR A 64 -30.03 2.53 16.66
CA THR A 64 -29.71 3.86 17.21
C THR A 64 -31.00 4.65 17.45
N SER A 65 -30.98 5.50 18.49
CA SER A 65 -32.12 6.38 18.78
C SER A 65 -32.27 7.48 17.73
N GLU A 66 -33.49 7.98 17.58
CA GLU A 66 -33.80 9.05 16.62
C GLU A 66 -33.05 10.36 16.96
N GLU A 67 -32.86 10.65 18.25
CA GLU A 67 -32.05 11.80 18.69
C GLU A 67 -30.58 11.65 18.28
N ALA A 68 -30.01 10.44 18.38
CA ALA A 68 -28.63 10.20 17.98
C ALA A 68 -28.46 10.29 16.46
N LYS A 69 -29.48 9.89 15.68
CA LYS A 69 -29.51 10.06 14.23
C LYS A 69 -29.64 11.53 13.83
N ALA A 70 -30.51 12.28 14.50
CA ALA A 70 -30.67 13.72 14.24
C ALA A 70 -29.35 14.48 14.47
N HIS A 71 -28.68 14.21 15.60
CA HIS A 71 -27.38 14.80 15.90
C HIS A 71 -26.29 14.36 14.89
N ALA A 72 -26.27 13.07 14.51
CA ALA A 72 -25.34 12.58 13.49
C ALA A 72 -25.56 13.27 12.13
N ALA A 73 -26.82 13.50 11.73
CA ALA A 73 -27.16 14.22 10.51
C ALA A 73 -26.73 15.69 10.57
N GLU A 74 -26.92 16.36 11.69
CA GLU A 74 -26.49 17.75 11.90
C GLU A 74 -24.97 17.90 11.80
N VAL A 75 -24.21 17.02 12.48
CA VAL A 75 -22.74 17.04 12.42
C VAL A 75 -22.23 16.74 11.02
N LEU A 76 -22.85 15.78 10.32
CA LEU A 76 -22.50 15.49 8.93
C LEU A 76 -22.77 16.69 8.01
N GLN A 77 -23.87 17.41 8.23
CA GLN A 77 -24.20 18.59 7.43
C GLN A 77 -23.19 19.73 7.67
N GLN A 78 -22.81 19.99 8.91
CA GLN A 78 -21.81 21.00 9.27
C GLN A 78 -20.39 20.63 8.78
N GLY A 79 -20.02 19.35 8.86
CA GLY A 79 -18.70 18.88 8.40
C GLY A 79 -18.57 18.82 6.87
N VAL A 80 -19.67 18.61 6.15
CA VAL A 80 -19.68 18.66 4.68
C VAL A 80 -19.39 20.07 4.18
N ASP A 81 -19.89 21.12 4.83
CA ASP A 81 -19.62 22.51 4.41
C ASP A 81 -18.13 22.89 4.53
N ALA A 82 -17.38 22.31 5.48
CA ALA A 82 -15.93 22.49 5.61
C ALA A 82 -15.10 21.64 4.63
N GLN A 83 -15.66 20.54 4.11
CA GLN A 83 -14.97 19.59 3.22
C GLN A 83 -15.39 19.73 1.74
N THR A 84 -16.41 20.55 1.45
CA THR A 84 -16.90 20.78 0.07
C THR A 84 -15.90 21.47 -0.86
N THR A 85 -14.74 21.93 -0.36
CA THR A 85 -13.67 22.47 -1.22
C THR A 85 -12.56 21.46 -1.57
N THR A 86 -12.63 20.19 -1.15
CA THR A 86 -11.58 19.21 -1.56
C THR A 86 -12.06 17.83 -2.02
N THR A 87 -13.35 17.47 -1.97
CA THR A 87 -13.80 16.18 -2.55
C THR A 87 -15.10 16.23 -3.33
N ALA A 88 -15.57 17.42 -3.72
CA ALA A 88 -16.43 17.54 -4.89
C ALA A 88 -15.62 17.09 -6.13
N SER A 89 -15.81 15.82 -6.50
CA SER A 89 -15.62 15.28 -7.86
C SER A 89 -14.56 15.97 -8.71
N ALA A 90 -13.29 15.66 -8.48
CA ALA A 90 -12.34 15.66 -9.59
C ALA A 90 -12.60 14.39 -10.43
N PRO A 91 -12.91 14.49 -11.73
CA PRO A 91 -13.08 13.33 -12.62
C PRO A 91 -11.71 12.76 -13.00
N ALA A 92 -10.95 12.32 -11.99
CA ALA A 92 -9.62 11.76 -12.12
C ALA A 92 -9.51 10.36 -11.46
N GLY A 93 -10.64 9.74 -11.12
CA GLY A 93 -10.71 8.53 -10.29
C GLY A 93 -11.29 7.28 -10.95
N ASP A 94 -11.80 7.34 -12.19
CA ASP A 94 -12.41 6.17 -12.84
C ASP A 94 -11.38 5.05 -13.02
N ASN A 95 -10.15 5.40 -13.40
CA ASN A 95 -9.09 4.42 -13.65
C ASN A 95 -8.63 3.67 -12.39
N GLU A 96 -8.59 4.29 -11.21
CA GLU A 96 -8.07 3.60 -10.01
C GLU A 96 -9.08 2.59 -9.45
N HIS A 97 -10.36 2.97 -9.43
CA HIS A 97 -11.43 2.06 -9.06
C HIS A 97 -11.50 0.88 -10.04
N GLU A 98 -11.46 1.16 -11.34
CA GLU A 98 -11.48 0.15 -12.39
C GLU A 98 -10.25 -0.78 -12.31
N ASN A 99 -9.04 -0.24 -12.15
CA ASN A 99 -7.83 -1.03 -11.96
C ASN A 99 -7.90 -1.94 -10.72
N ARG A 100 -8.51 -1.47 -9.62
CA ARG A 100 -8.70 -2.27 -8.41
C ARG A 100 -9.68 -3.41 -8.63
N VAL A 101 -10.77 -3.14 -9.34
CA VAL A 101 -11.78 -4.15 -9.72
C VAL A 101 -11.17 -5.21 -10.65
N LEU A 102 -10.45 -4.79 -11.70
CA LEU A 102 -9.74 -5.69 -12.61
C LEU A 102 -8.66 -6.51 -11.89
N GLY A 103 -7.93 -5.90 -10.94
CA GLY A 103 -6.99 -6.60 -10.07
C GLY A 103 -7.66 -7.70 -9.24
N GLY A 104 -8.87 -7.47 -8.74
CA GLY A 104 -9.69 -8.46 -8.06
C GLY A 104 -10.02 -9.67 -8.95
N TYR A 105 -10.49 -9.42 -10.18
CA TYR A 105 -10.77 -10.50 -11.13
C TYR A 105 -9.50 -11.29 -11.52
N LYS A 106 -8.34 -10.64 -11.64
CA LYS A 106 -7.06 -11.34 -11.83
C LYS A 106 -6.73 -12.26 -10.66
N ALA A 107 -6.96 -11.81 -9.42
CA ALA A 107 -6.77 -12.65 -8.23
C ALA A 107 -7.71 -13.85 -8.21
N THR A 108 -8.96 -13.69 -8.66
CA THR A 108 -9.94 -14.77 -8.82
C THR A 108 -9.46 -15.87 -9.78
N LEU A 109 -8.74 -15.51 -10.84
CA LEU A 109 -8.15 -16.49 -11.78
C LEU A 109 -7.00 -17.28 -11.14
N SER A 110 -6.14 -16.61 -10.38
CA SER A 110 -4.97 -17.23 -9.73
C SER A 110 -5.31 -18.03 -8.49
N ASN A 111 -6.47 -17.82 -7.87
CA ASN A 111 -6.86 -18.52 -6.66
C ASN A 111 -7.29 -19.98 -6.95
N PRO A 112 -6.62 -20.99 -6.37
CA PRO A 112 -6.97 -22.40 -6.58
C PRO A 112 -8.32 -22.79 -5.96
N ASN A 113 -8.81 -22.03 -4.97
CA ASN A 113 -10.07 -22.32 -4.26
C ASN A 113 -11.31 -21.71 -4.93
N THR A 114 -11.14 -21.01 -6.05
CA THR A 114 -12.24 -20.39 -6.79
C THR A 114 -12.87 -21.39 -7.76
N GLY A 115 -14.20 -21.47 -7.77
CA GLY A 115 -14.97 -22.31 -8.70
C GLY A 115 -14.78 -21.94 -10.17
N SER A 116 -15.03 -22.90 -11.07
CA SER A 116 -14.87 -22.73 -12.51
C SER A 116 -15.73 -21.60 -13.10
N GLU A 117 -16.97 -21.50 -12.65
CA GLU A 117 -17.93 -20.47 -13.09
C GLU A 117 -17.47 -19.04 -12.75
N ALA A 118 -16.97 -18.84 -11.53
CA ALA A 118 -16.42 -17.55 -11.11
C ALA A 118 -15.14 -17.17 -11.88
N LYS A 119 -14.33 -18.17 -12.28
CA LYS A 119 -13.17 -17.94 -13.14
C LYS A 119 -13.56 -17.59 -14.56
N GLU A 120 -14.61 -18.21 -15.10
CA GLU A 120 -15.11 -17.90 -16.44
C GLU A 120 -15.64 -16.47 -16.52
N HIS A 121 -16.47 -16.08 -15.55
CA HIS A 121 -16.94 -14.70 -15.43
C HIS A 121 -15.80 -13.70 -15.24
N ALA A 122 -14.79 -14.03 -14.41
CA ALA A 122 -13.62 -13.18 -14.26
C ALA A 122 -12.82 -13.00 -15.56
N LYS A 123 -12.75 -14.03 -16.41
CA LYS A 123 -12.11 -13.92 -17.74
C LYS A 123 -12.91 -13.03 -18.68
N GLU A 124 -14.24 -13.16 -18.70
CA GLU A 124 -15.10 -12.35 -19.55
C GLU A 124 -14.97 -10.86 -19.22
N VAL A 125 -15.04 -10.51 -17.94
CA VAL A 125 -14.87 -9.11 -17.48
C VAL A 125 -13.47 -8.56 -17.81
N LEU A 126 -12.42 -9.37 -17.67
CA LEU A 126 -11.06 -8.95 -18.03
C LEU A 126 -10.85 -8.81 -19.54
N ALA A 127 -11.56 -9.61 -20.35
CA ALA A 127 -11.51 -9.53 -21.81
C ALA A 127 -12.25 -8.29 -22.32
N ASP A 128 -13.43 -8.00 -21.78
CA ASP A 128 -14.22 -6.81 -22.13
C ASP A 128 -13.50 -5.50 -21.76
N ALA A 129 -12.83 -5.49 -20.60
CA ALA A 129 -12.02 -4.35 -20.15
C ALA A 129 -10.68 -4.18 -20.89
N GLY A 130 -10.38 -4.99 -21.91
CA GLY A 130 -9.11 -4.92 -22.66
C GLY A 130 -7.86 -5.26 -21.83
N ALA A 131 -8.03 -5.75 -20.59
CA ALA A 131 -6.95 -6.14 -19.68
C ALA A 131 -6.48 -7.60 -19.90
N GLY A 132 -6.98 -8.23 -20.96
CA GLY A 132 -6.87 -9.67 -21.25
C GLY A 132 -5.51 -10.16 -21.76
N ASP A 133 -4.50 -9.30 -21.95
CA ASP A 133 -3.19 -9.74 -22.48
C ASP A 133 -2.01 -8.93 -21.92
N ALA A 134 -1.69 -9.12 -20.64
CA ALA A 134 -0.42 -8.63 -20.08
C ALA A 134 0.34 -9.68 -19.26
N THR A 135 -0.21 -10.88 -19.07
CA THR A 135 0.43 -11.91 -18.22
C THR A 135 0.76 -13.21 -18.96
N SER A 136 0.39 -13.34 -20.23
CA SER A 136 0.77 -14.48 -21.09
C SER A 136 2.03 -14.25 -21.91
N GLY A 137 2.45 -12.98 -22.10
CA GLY A 137 3.65 -12.62 -22.88
C GLY A 137 4.95 -12.52 -22.07
N ASP A 138 4.87 -12.33 -20.76
CA ASP A 138 6.04 -12.00 -19.93
C ASP A 138 6.74 -13.25 -19.36
N SER A 139 6.06 -14.38 -19.23
CA SER A 139 6.67 -15.59 -18.65
C SER A 139 7.87 -16.10 -19.47
N LYS A 140 7.80 -16.06 -20.81
CA LYS A 140 8.93 -16.50 -21.65
C LYS A 140 10.15 -15.56 -21.62
N MET A 141 9.97 -14.26 -21.42
CA MET A 141 11.09 -13.32 -21.31
C MET A 141 11.63 -13.23 -19.87
N ALA A 142 10.75 -13.30 -18.87
CA ALA A 142 11.12 -13.34 -17.46
C ALA A 142 11.90 -14.60 -17.09
N ASP A 143 11.55 -15.77 -17.66
CA ASP A 143 12.33 -17.00 -17.48
C ASP A 143 13.75 -16.85 -18.04
N SER A 144 13.91 -16.18 -19.20
CA SER A 144 15.23 -15.92 -19.80
C SER A 144 16.06 -14.92 -19.00
N GLU A 145 15.46 -13.84 -18.47
CA GLU A 145 16.17 -12.87 -17.61
C GLU A 145 16.51 -13.46 -16.23
N HIS A 146 15.62 -14.28 -15.67
CA HIS A 146 15.89 -15.02 -14.45
C HIS A 146 17.06 -15.98 -14.64
N GLU A 147 17.05 -16.75 -15.74
CA GLU A 147 18.14 -17.66 -16.10
C GLU A 147 19.47 -16.91 -16.27
N LYS A 148 19.50 -15.79 -16.99
CA LYS A 148 20.71 -14.94 -17.11
C LYS A 148 21.21 -14.45 -15.75
N ARG A 149 20.30 -14.03 -14.86
CA ARG A 149 20.66 -13.54 -13.51
C ARG A 149 21.22 -14.67 -12.64
N VAL A 150 20.64 -15.86 -12.75
CA VAL A 150 21.09 -17.07 -12.04
C VAL A 150 22.49 -17.47 -12.52
N LEU A 151 22.72 -17.52 -13.85
CA LEU A 151 24.03 -17.82 -14.43
C LEU A 151 25.09 -16.77 -14.05
N ALA A 152 24.75 -15.48 -14.05
CA ALA A 152 25.62 -14.42 -13.56
C ALA A 152 26.00 -14.61 -12.07
N GLY A 153 25.06 -15.08 -11.25
CA GLY A 153 25.30 -15.46 -9.86
C GLY A 153 26.33 -16.58 -9.73
N TYR A 154 26.20 -17.64 -10.52
CA TYR A 154 27.16 -18.75 -10.55
C TYR A 154 28.55 -18.31 -11.04
N LYS A 155 28.64 -17.42 -12.03
CA LYS A 155 29.91 -16.78 -12.44
C LYS A 155 30.54 -15.97 -11.29
N GLY A 156 29.72 -15.25 -10.51
CA GLY A 156 30.16 -14.53 -9.32
C GLY A 156 30.69 -15.43 -8.20
N VAL A 157 30.18 -16.65 -8.07
CA VAL A 157 30.72 -17.67 -7.13
C VAL A 157 32.13 -18.07 -7.55
N LEU A 158 32.39 -18.27 -8.85
CA LEU A 158 33.72 -18.62 -9.36
C LEU A 158 34.75 -17.51 -9.21
N ALA A 159 34.32 -16.24 -9.19
CA ALA A 159 35.19 -15.08 -9.05
C ALA A 159 35.59 -14.77 -7.60
N LYS A 160 35.01 -15.44 -6.60
CA LYS A 160 35.28 -15.18 -5.18
C LYS A 160 36.25 -16.21 -4.59
N ASP A 161 37.38 -15.72 -4.09
CA ASP A 161 38.45 -16.55 -3.51
C ASP A 161 38.06 -17.26 -2.20
N ASN A 162 37.02 -16.79 -1.51
CA ASN A 162 36.55 -17.35 -0.23
C ASN A 162 35.42 -18.38 -0.38
N THR A 163 35.15 -18.86 -1.59
CA THR A 163 34.10 -19.86 -1.84
C THR A 163 34.66 -21.28 -1.76
N SER A 164 33.86 -22.20 -1.19
CA SER A 164 34.21 -23.63 -1.09
C SER A 164 34.38 -24.25 -2.48
N GLU A 165 35.34 -25.15 -2.63
CA GLU A 165 35.58 -25.89 -3.87
C GLU A 165 34.33 -26.65 -4.35
N GLU A 166 33.53 -27.19 -3.43
CA GLU A 166 32.27 -27.87 -3.76
C GLU A 166 31.23 -26.91 -4.39
N ALA A 167 31.22 -25.65 -3.96
CA ALA A 167 30.34 -24.63 -4.53
C ALA A 167 30.81 -24.16 -5.92
N LYS A 168 32.14 -24.09 -6.12
CA LYS A 168 32.74 -23.79 -7.43
C LYS A 168 32.50 -24.90 -8.44
N GLU A 169 32.58 -26.17 -8.01
CA GLU A 169 32.31 -27.31 -8.89
C GLU A 169 30.85 -27.33 -9.37
N LYS A 170 29.89 -27.13 -8.45
CA LYS A 170 28.47 -27.01 -8.79
C LYS A 170 28.19 -25.82 -9.73
N ALA A 171 28.81 -24.68 -9.47
CA ALA A 171 28.70 -23.50 -10.33
C ALA A 171 29.25 -23.76 -11.74
N ARG A 172 30.38 -24.49 -11.87
CA ARG A 172 30.95 -24.89 -13.17
C ARG A 172 30.06 -25.89 -13.91
N ALA A 173 29.49 -26.87 -13.21
CA ALA A 173 28.58 -27.84 -13.82
C ALA A 173 27.35 -27.14 -14.43
N ILE A 174 26.74 -26.22 -13.69
CA ILE A 174 25.56 -25.46 -14.14
C ILE A 174 25.91 -24.53 -15.32
N LEU A 175 27.06 -23.85 -15.28
CA LEU A 175 27.51 -23.00 -16.39
C LEU A 175 27.90 -23.80 -17.64
N SER A 176 28.41 -25.03 -17.47
CA SER A 176 28.74 -25.93 -18.58
C SER A 176 27.48 -26.51 -19.22
N GLU A 177 26.46 -26.84 -18.41
CA GLU A 177 25.16 -27.33 -18.89
C GLU A 177 24.40 -26.23 -19.66
N ALA A 178 24.51 -24.98 -19.22
CA ALA A 178 23.97 -23.81 -19.89
C ALA A 178 24.77 -23.34 -21.12
N GLY A 179 25.93 -23.95 -21.42
CA GLY A 179 26.75 -23.62 -22.59
C GLY A 179 27.52 -22.29 -22.51
N GLU A 180 27.70 -21.72 -21.31
CA GLU A 180 28.44 -20.46 -21.10
C GLU A 180 29.95 -20.65 -20.86
N LEU A 181 30.44 -21.89 -20.88
CA LEU A 181 31.86 -22.24 -20.80
C LEU A 181 32.40 -22.55 -22.22
N HIS A 182 33.01 -21.54 -22.84
CA HIS A 182 33.95 -21.68 -23.97
C HIS A 182 35.31 -21.10 -23.58
#